data_AF-A0A957D341-F1
#
_entry.id   AF-A0A957D341-F1
#
_cell.length_a   1.000
_cell.length_b   1.000
_cell.length_c   1.000
_cell.angle_alpha   90.00
_cell.angle_beta   90.00
_cell.angle_gamma   90.00
#
_symmetry.space_group_name_H-M   'P 1'
#
loop_
_entity.id
_entity.type
_entity.pdbx_description
1 polymer ?
#
loop_
_entity_poly.entity_id
_entity_poly.type
_entity_poly.pdbx_seq_one_letter_code
_entity_poly.pdbx_strand_id
1 'polypeptide(L)'
;MNKIRFIPHPSSLLILFLVLILAACGGKMPTPTATSVRPANTAVPVAQATDSPTETAVPNPTATLPPPPTAPPPSTATPIPTPTATATPEPVTLLTLADFGDNRNPLTGELVPDPSVLQRRPIAVKLSNSPPEYTRPQAGLNQADLVFEHVTEGPITRFTAVFYSQDADPVGPIRSGRLIDLEIPLMYDAAFAYSGSAGPVRLMFRESDFFERIISPDFAHGGFYRIEAPDRAVEHTLFSDTPTLRYLLDLREQNTPPQFVNSMTFRDTPLFPGEPVSQLELDYGGTYVTWFYNVGNGRYTRWTDGEP
;
A
#
# COMPACT_ATOMS: atom_id res chain seq x y z
N MET A 1 38.92 13.11 -53.21
CA MET A 1 40.12 13.95 -53.01
C MET A 1 39.75 15.39 -53.33
N ASN A 2 39.57 16.22 -52.31
CA ASN A 2 39.67 17.68 -52.39
C ASN A 2 40.02 18.16 -50.99
N LYS A 3 41.29 18.55 -50.81
CA LYS A 3 41.83 19.22 -49.63
C LYS A 3 41.50 20.71 -49.73
N ILE A 4 41.32 21.37 -48.58
CA ILE A 4 41.64 22.79 -48.25
C ILE A 4 40.69 23.19 -47.10
N ARG A 5 41.06 23.86 -46.00
CA ARG A 5 42.29 24.17 -45.25
C ARG A 5 41.78 24.62 -43.87
N PHE A 6 42.48 24.23 -42.81
CA PHE A 6 42.31 24.75 -41.45
C PHE A 6 42.72 26.23 -41.36
N ILE A 7 41.96 27.01 -40.59
CA ILE A 7 42.36 28.32 -40.05
C ILE A 7 42.12 28.26 -38.53
N PRO A 8 43.16 28.33 -37.68
CA PRO A 8 43.01 28.52 -36.24
C PRO A 8 43.49 29.92 -35.82
N HIS A 9 42.74 30.61 -34.96
CA HIS A 9 43.25 31.70 -34.11
C HIS A 9 42.18 32.15 -33.09
N PRO A 10 42.55 32.88 -32.01
CA PRO A 10 43.05 32.27 -30.78
C PRO A 10 42.28 32.74 -29.52
N SER A 11 42.55 32.06 -28.40
CA SER A 11 42.69 32.61 -27.04
C SER A 11 41.78 33.76 -26.57
N SER A 12 40.87 33.45 -25.64
CA SER A 12 40.67 34.33 -24.48
C SER A 12 40.12 33.54 -23.29
N LEU A 13 41.07 33.08 -22.49
CA LEU A 13 40.93 32.65 -21.10
C LEU A 13 40.56 33.89 -20.28
N LEU A 14 39.33 33.98 -19.78
CA LEU A 14 38.97 34.96 -18.74
C LEU A 14 38.57 34.20 -17.47
N ILE A 15 39.58 33.98 -16.64
CA ILE A 15 39.46 33.56 -15.25
C ILE A 15 38.94 34.77 -14.48
N LEU A 16 37.71 34.70 -13.97
CA LEU A 16 37.23 35.63 -12.94
C LEU A 16 37.13 34.88 -11.61
N PHE A 17 38.21 34.94 -10.84
CA PHE A 17 38.20 34.71 -9.40
C PHE A 17 37.45 35.88 -8.74
N LEU A 18 36.40 35.60 -7.96
CA LEU A 18 35.98 36.52 -6.89
C LEU A 18 35.40 35.76 -5.69
N VAL A 19 36.32 35.44 -4.79
CA VAL A 19 36.29 35.59 -3.32
C VAL A 19 34.99 35.18 -2.59
N LEU A 20 35.12 34.02 -1.93
CA LEU A 20 34.38 33.59 -0.75
C LEU A 20 34.63 34.59 0.41
N ILE A 21 33.57 35.18 0.98
CA ILE A 21 33.65 35.87 2.28
C ILE A 21 32.91 35.00 3.31
N LEU A 22 33.70 34.32 4.15
CA LEU A 22 33.27 33.86 5.46
C LEU A 22 33.20 35.08 6.40
N ALA A 23 32.02 35.34 6.94
CA ALA A 23 31.89 36.09 8.18
C ALA A 23 31.22 35.17 9.22
N ALA A 24 32.05 34.66 10.12
CA ALA A 24 31.64 33.97 11.31
C ALA A 24 31.30 34.98 12.40
N CYS A 25 30.13 34.84 13.01
CA CYS A 25 29.78 35.16 14.39
C CYS A 25 28.67 34.15 14.73
N GLY A 26 28.84 33.16 15.59
CA GLY A 26 29.32 33.29 16.97
C GLY A 26 28.14 33.43 17.92
N GLY A 27 27.20 32.47 17.91
CA GLY A 27 26.04 32.42 18.81
C GLY A 27 25.76 30.98 19.24
N LYS A 28 25.96 30.68 20.53
CA LYS A 28 25.68 29.39 21.18
C LYS A 28 24.22 28.97 20.93
N MET A 29 24.01 27.77 20.38
CA MET A 29 22.70 27.11 20.42
C MET A 29 22.50 26.42 21.77
N PRO A 30 21.39 26.64 22.49
CA PRO A 30 21.03 25.82 23.63
C PRO A 30 20.37 24.51 23.19
N THR A 31 20.73 23.44 23.89
CA THR A 31 20.16 22.09 23.88
C THR A 31 18.62 22.10 23.96
N PRO A 32 17.88 21.31 23.15
CA PRO A 32 16.46 21.12 23.36
C PRO A 32 16.21 20.11 24.50
N THR A 33 15.77 20.62 25.64
CA THR A 33 15.12 19.84 26.70
C THR A 33 13.66 19.61 26.30
N ALA A 34 13.23 18.34 26.31
CA ALA A 34 11.84 17.96 26.14
C ALA A 34 10.99 18.45 27.33
N THR A 35 9.96 19.25 27.07
CA THR A 35 8.91 19.54 28.05
C THR A 35 7.55 19.42 27.38
N SER A 36 6.81 18.41 27.82
CA SER A 36 5.38 18.20 27.56
C SER A 36 4.57 19.33 28.18
N VAL A 37 3.69 19.98 27.41
CA VAL A 37 2.69 20.93 27.91
C VAL A 37 1.32 20.54 27.36
N ARG A 38 0.46 20.07 28.26
CA ARG A 38 -1.00 19.98 28.12
C ARG A 38 -1.58 21.34 28.56
N PRO A 39 -2.51 21.97 27.83
CA PRO A 39 -3.19 23.14 28.36
C PRO A 39 -4.24 22.71 29.40
N ALA A 40 -4.24 23.42 30.53
CA ALA A 40 -5.28 23.39 31.55
C ALA A 40 -6.11 24.68 31.45
N ASN A 41 -7.44 24.54 31.45
CA ASN A 41 -8.38 25.65 31.64
C ASN A 41 -8.75 25.75 33.13
N THR A 42 -8.79 26.97 33.65
CA THR A 42 -9.11 27.31 35.05
C THR A 42 -10.51 27.92 35.15
N ALA A 43 -11.38 27.27 35.94
CA ALA A 43 -12.40 27.71 36.92
C ALA A 43 -13.41 28.84 36.55
N VAL A 44 -14.61 28.99 37.15
CA VAL A 44 -15.03 28.88 38.58
C VAL A 44 -16.59 28.67 38.70
N PRO A 45 -17.28 28.73 39.88
CA PRO A 45 -18.12 27.64 40.43
C PRO A 45 -19.61 28.03 40.67
N VAL A 46 -20.45 27.17 41.25
CA VAL A 46 -21.42 27.47 42.34
C VAL A 46 -21.86 26.15 43.00
N ALA A 47 -21.84 26.12 44.33
CA ALA A 47 -22.35 25.06 45.19
C ALA A 47 -23.62 25.53 45.92
N GLN A 48 -24.58 24.65 46.19
CA GLN A 48 -25.53 24.77 47.30
C GLN A 48 -25.89 23.37 47.85
N ALA A 49 -25.64 23.19 49.15
CA ALA A 49 -26.28 22.22 50.05
C ALA A 49 -27.63 22.82 50.54
N THR A 50 -28.61 22.12 51.13
CA THR A 50 -28.62 21.33 52.38
C THR A 50 -30.00 20.67 52.59
N ASP A 51 -29.99 19.51 53.25
CA ASP A 51 -30.88 18.95 54.30
C ASP A 51 -32.42 18.99 54.26
N SER A 52 -32.95 17.81 54.64
CA SER A 52 -34.34 17.39 54.91
C SER A 52 -35.12 18.21 55.95
N PRO A 53 -36.44 17.99 56.05
CA PRO A 53 -36.92 17.34 57.28
C PRO A 53 -37.99 16.26 57.07
N THR A 54 -38.01 15.35 58.05
CA THR A 54 -38.96 14.28 58.33
C THR A 54 -40.36 14.82 58.66
N GLU A 55 -41.41 14.19 58.14
CA GLU A 55 -42.79 14.39 58.63
C GLU A 55 -43.49 13.06 58.93
N THR A 56 -44.28 13.11 60.00
CA THR A 56 -44.80 12.01 60.81
C THR A 56 -46.11 11.43 60.25
N ALA A 57 -46.31 10.13 60.47
CA ALA A 57 -47.44 9.33 59.99
C ALA A 57 -48.81 9.66 60.62
N VAL A 58 -49.87 9.41 59.82
CA VAL A 58 -51.28 9.23 60.26
C VAL A 58 -51.81 7.93 59.62
N PRO A 59 -52.59 7.07 60.31
CA PRO A 59 -52.94 5.74 59.81
C PRO A 59 -54.34 5.61 59.16
N ASN A 60 -54.42 4.55 58.31
CA ASN A 60 -55.58 3.74 57.88
C ASN A 60 -56.51 4.27 56.75
N PRO A 61 -57.14 3.39 55.91
CA PRO A 61 -57.62 2.04 56.21
C PRO A 61 -57.07 0.89 55.35
N THR A 62 -57.11 -0.32 55.94
CA THR A 62 -56.82 -1.63 55.36
C THR A 62 -57.57 -1.88 54.04
N ALA A 63 -56.82 -2.08 52.95
CA ALA A 63 -57.32 -2.66 51.70
C ALA A 63 -56.95 -4.15 51.65
N THR A 64 -57.96 -5.02 51.55
CA THR A 64 -57.79 -6.45 51.34
C THR A 64 -57.33 -6.70 49.90
N LEU A 65 -56.16 -7.32 49.72
CA LEU A 65 -55.63 -7.62 48.38
C LEU A 65 -56.32 -8.87 47.77
N PRO A 66 -56.52 -8.89 46.44
CA PRO A 66 -57.15 -9.98 45.69
C PRO A 66 -56.31 -11.27 45.69
N PRO A 67 -56.91 -12.43 45.35
CA PRO A 67 -56.22 -13.73 45.35
C PRO A 67 -55.02 -13.75 44.40
N PRO A 68 -54.01 -14.59 44.68
CA PRO A 68 -52.77 -14.64 43.92
C PRO A 68 -53.01 -15.09 42.47
N PRO A 69 -52.29 -14.51 41.50
CA PRO A 69 -52.42 -14.87 40.09
C PRO A 69 -52.03 -16.34 39.86
N THR A 70 -52.84 -17.03 39.06
CA THR A 70 -52.58 -18.41 38.63
C THR A 70 -51.31 -18.44 37.76
N ALA A 71 -50.38 -19.33 38.09
CA ALA A 71 -49.12 -19.46 37.37
C ALA A 71 -49.37 -19.89 35.90
N PRO A 72 -48.65 -19.30 34.93
CA PRO A 72 -48.75 -19.72 33.53
C PRO A 72 -48.18 -21.14 33.33
N PRO A 73 -48.66 -21.88 32.32
CA PRO A 73 -48.17 -23.23 32.04
C PRO A 73 -46.67 -23.20 31.68
N PRO A 74 -45.92 -24.27 32.01
CA PRO A 74 -44.49 -24.34 31.70
C PRO A 74 -44.25 -24.28 30.18
N SER A 75 -43.33 -23.41 29.76
CA SER A 75 -42.91 -23.31 28.36
C SER A 75 -42.23 -24.61 27.93
N THR A 76 -42.72 -25.23 26.86
CA THR A 76 -42.06 -26.37 26.22
C THR A 76 -40.71 -25.91 25.64
N ALA A 77 -39.62 -26.53 26.10
CA ALA A 77 -38.29 -26.23 25.59
C ALA A 77 -38.17 -26.65 24.12
N THR A 78 -37.89 -25.68 23.24
CA THR A 78 -37.50 -25.93 21.85
C THR A 78 -36.16 -26.69 21.86
N PRO A 79 -36.01 -27.79 21.10
CA PRO A 79 -34.72 -28.48 21.01
C PRO A 79 -33.66 -27.52 20.46
N ILE A 80 -32.57 -27.35 21.21
CA ILE A 80 -31.39 -26.61 20.76
C ILE A 80 -30.79 -27.41 19.58
N PRO A 81 -30.54 -26.79 18.41
CA PRO A 81 -29.88 -27.49 17.32
C PRO A 81 -28.53 -28.01 17.80
N THR A 82 -28.29 -29.31 17.65
CA THR A 82 -26.99 -29.91 17.92
C THR A 82 -25.94 -29.22 17.02
N PRO A 83 -24.82 -28.72 17.58
CA PRO A 83 -23.77 -28.13 16.76
C PRO A 83 -23.31 -29.16 15.73
N THR A 84 -23.45 -28.83 14.45
CA THR A 84 -22.91 -29.65 13.36
C THR A 84 -21.39 -29.61 13.50
N ALA A 85 -20.74 -30.77 13.48
CA ALA A 85 -19.29 -30.85 13.56
C ALA A 85 -18.66 -30.02 12.42
N THR A 86 -17.98 -28.93 12.78
CA THR A 86 -17.16 -28.17 11.84
C THR A 86 -16.06 -29.10 11.33
N ALA A 87 -15.99 -29.30 10.01
CA ALA A 87 -14.91 -30.07 9.40
C ALA A 87 -13.57 -29.53 9.90
N THR A 88 -12.73 -30.40 10.45
CA THR A 88 -11.34 -30.03 10.75
C THR A 88 -10.67 -29.73 9.41
N PRO A 89 -10.15 -28.52 9.18
CA PRO A 89 -9.54 -28.20 7.90
C PRO A 89 -8.33 -29.12 7.68
N GLU A 90 -8.18 -29.63 6.46
CA GLU A 90 -6.96 -30.32 6.07
C GLU A 90 -5.74 -29.42 6.35
N PRO A 91 -4.61 -29.98 6.81
CA PRO A 91 -3.41 -29.20 7.03
C PRO A 91 -2.98 -28.53 5.72
N VAL A 92 -2.85 -27.21 5.74
CA VAL A 92 -2.34 -26.45 4.58
C VAL A 92 -0.86 -26.78 4.42
N THR A 93 -0.53 -27.48 3.33
CA THR A 93 0.86 -27.71 2.95
C THR A 93 1.40 -26.43 2.30
N LEU A 94 2.41 -25.83 2.92
CA LEU A 94 3.10 -24.66 2.37
C LEU A 94 4.03 -25.11 1.25
N LEU A 95 3.92 -24.44 0.10
CA LEU A 95 4.78 -24.72 -1.05
C LEU A 95 6.12 -24.01 -0.88
N THR A 96 7.16 -24.69 -1.34
CA THR A 96 8.51 -24.16 -1.52
C THR A 96 8.73 -23.83 -2.99
N LEU A 97 9.80 -23.09 -3.29
CA LEU A 97 10.21 -22.82 -4.67
C LEU A 97 10.41 -24.09 -5.51
N ALA A 98 10.87 -25.18 -4.89
CA ALA A 98 11.09 -26.45 -5.58
C ALA A 98 9.79 -27.07 -6.12
N ASP A 99 8.65 -26.82 -5.46
CA ASP A 99 7.35 -27.36 -5.86
C ASP A 99 6.83 -26.71 -7.16
N PHE A 100 7.37 -25.55 -7.55
CA PHE A 100 7.03 -24.86 -8.79
C PHE A 100 7.85 -25.36 -9.99
N GLY A 101 8.95 -26.07 -9.76
CA GLY A 101 9.89 -26.44 -10.83
C GLY A 101 10.47 -25.19 -11.54
N ASP A 102 10.96 -25.39 -12.76
CA ASP A 102 11.75 -24.34 -13.44
C ASP A 102 10.90 -23.38 -14.27
N ASN A 103 9.67 -23.75 -14.63
CA ASN A 103 8.85 -23.02 -15.61
C ASN A 103 7.48 -22.57 -15.09
N ARG A 104 7.27 -22.57 -13.77
CA ARG A 104 6.05 -22.05 -13.16
C ARG A 104 6.37 -20.84 -12.29
N ASN A 105 5.63 -19.75 -12.49
CA ASN A 105 5.80 -18.55 -11.69
C ASN A 105 5.28 -18.80 -10.25
N PRO A 106 6.12 -18.71 -9.22
CA PRO A 106 5.71 -18.92 -7.83
C PRO A 106 4.77 -17.84 -7.27
N LEU A 107 4.63 -16.69 -7.94
CA LEU A 107 3.72 -15.62 -7.54
C LEU A 107 2.29 -15.81 -8.09
N THR A 108 2.14 -16.50 -9.21
CA THR A 108 0.83 -16.65 -9.90
C THR A 108 0.37 -18.09 -10.07
N GLY A 109 1.28 -19.05 -9.94
CA GLY A 109 1.01 -20.46 -10.20
C GLY A 109 0.91 -20.79 -11.68
N GLU A 110 1.08 -19.82 -12.58
CA GLU A 110 0.97 -20.00 -14.03
C GLU A 110 2.30 -20.45 -14.66
N LEU A 111 2.22 -21.13 -15.80
CA LEU A 111 3.41 -21.48 -16.58
C LEU A 111 3.97 -20.25 -17.30
N VAL A 112 5.29 -20.11 -17.33
CA VAL A 112 5.98 -19.11 -18.16
C VAL A 112 6.52 -19.77 -19.44
N PRO A 113 6.36 -19.14 -20.62
CA PRO A 113 6.91 -19.70 -21.86
C PRO A 113 8.44 -19.77 -21.87
N ASP A 114 9.10 -18.79 -21.25
CA ASP A 114 10.55 -18.74 -21.10
C ASP A 114 10.93 -18.79 -19.60
N PRO A 115 11.46 -19.92 -19.11
CA PRO A 115 11.94 -20.06 -17.72
C PRO A 115 12.99 -19.03 -17.29
N SER A 116 13.73 -18.43 -18.22
CA SER A 116 14.77 -17.44 -17.89
C SER A 116 14.19 -16.20 -17.21
N VAL A 117 12.90 -15.88 -17.44
CA VAL A 117 12.21 -14.78 -16.76
C VAL A 117 11.99 -15.01 -15.28
N LEU A 118 12.24 -16.24 -14.79
CA LEU A 118 12.20 -16.58 -13.36
C LEU A 118 13.59 -16.54 -12.71
N GLN A 119 14.63 -16.18 -13.48
CA GLN A 119 16.00 -16.00 -12.96
C GLN A 119 16.33 -14.54 -12.64
N ARG A 120 15.35 -13.63 -12.78
CA ARG A 120 15.47 -12.20 -12.50
C ARG A 120 14.76 -11.84 -11.20
N ARG A 121 15.06 -10.68 -10.64
CA ARG A 121 14.35 -10.18 -9.45
C ARG A 121 12.98 -9.58 -9.84
N PRO A 122 11.92 -9.82 -9.06
CA PRO A 122 10.66 -9.09 -9.21
C PRO A 122 10.85 -7.58 -8.99
N ILE A 123 10.04 -6.75 -9.64
CA ILE A 123 10.04 -5.29 -9.47
C ILE A 123 8.67 -4.86 -8.98
N ALA A 124 8.59 -4.28 -7.79
CA ALA A 124 7.43 -3.61 -7.27
C ALA A 124 7.47 -2.13 -7.67
N VAL A 125 6.42 -1.62 -8.31
CA VAL A 125 6.29 -0.21 -8.70
C VAL A 125 5.12 0.42 -7.97
N LYS A 126 5.37 1.55 -7.30
CA LYS A 126 4.32 2.35 -6.68
C LYS A 126 3.57 3.16 -7.73
N LEU A 127 2.29 2.88 -7.94
CA LEU A 127 1.45 3.57 -8.91
C LEU A 127 0.39 4.46 -8.24
N SER A 128 0.12 5.60 -8.86
CA SER A 128 -1.02 6.43 -8.51
C SER A 128 -2.34 5.68 -8.75
N ASN A 129 -3.34 5.93 -7.91
CA ASN A 129 -4.75 5.63 -8.23
C ASN A 129 -5.65 6.85 -8.00
N SER A 130 -5.13 8.04 -8.31
CA SER A 130 -5.91 9.27 -8.25
C SER A 130 -7.05 9.29 -9.30
N PRO A 131 -8.05 10.18 -9.15
CA PRO A 131 -9.12 10.37 -10.13
C PRO A 131 -8.66 10.55 -11.59
N PRO A 132 -9.55 10.29 -12.57
CA PRO A 132 -9.23 10.32 -14.00
C PRO A 132 -8.64 11.65 -14.50
N GLU A 133 -8.98 12.76 -13.84
CA GLU A 133 -8.42 14.08 -14.16
C GLU A 133 -6.90 14.12 -13.98
N TYR A 134 -6.36 13.28 -13.07
CA TYR A 134 -4.95 13.26 -12.71
C TYR A 134 -4.20 12.04 -13.22
N THR A 135 -4.81 10.86 -13.11
CA THR A 135 -4.08 9.59 -13.24
C THR A 135 -4.77 8.60 -14.15
N ARG A 136 -6.00 8.18 -13.81
CA ARG A 136 -6.63 7.03 -14.47
C ARG A 136 -6.88 7.32 -15.96
N PRO A 137 -6.58 6.36 -16.87
CA PRO A 137 -6.01 5.03 -16.60
C PRO A 137 -4.49 5.04 -16.35
N GLN A 138 -4.00 4.11 -15.52
CA GLN A 138 -2.56 3.83 -15.36
C GLN A 138 -1.98 3.08 -16.57
N ALA A 139 -0.68 3.22 -16.79
CA ALA A 139 0.08 2.39 -17.73
C ALA A 139 0.74 1.20 -17.03
N GLY A 140 0.78 0.06 -17.72
CA GLY A 140 1.50 -1.14 -17.28
C GLY A 140 0.77 -2.04 -16.28
N LEU A 141 -0.36 -1.61 -15.70
CA LEU A 141 -1.00 -2.33 -14.60
C LEU A 141 -1.40 -3.77 -14.97
N ASN A 142 -1.83 -4.00 -16.21
CA ASN A 142 -2.26 -5.31 -16.70
C ASN A 142 -1.11 -6.32 -16.91
N GLN A 143 0.15 -5.87 -16.85
CA GLN A 143 1.33 -6.73 -16.93
C GLN A 143 1.81 -7.19 -15.54
N ALA A 144 1.23 -6.67 -14.46
CA ALA A 144 1.63 -7.04 -13.11
C ALA A 144 1.13 -8.45 -12.75
N ASP A 145 1.97 -9.23 -12.07
CA ASP A 145 1.61 -10.53 -11.52
C ASP A 145 0.77 -10.38 -10.25
N LEU A 146 1.07 -9.36 -9.44
CA LEU A 146 0.34 -9.03 -8.22
C LEU A 146 0.09 -7.52 -8.14
N VAL A 147 -1.08 -7.13 -7.65
CA VAL A 147 -1.44 -5.72 -7.41
C VAL A 147 -2.00 -5.59 -6.00
N PHE A 148 -1.36 -4.77 -5.17
CA PHE A 148 -1.82 -4.41 -3.84
C PHE A 148 -2.42 -3.01 -3.86
N GLU A 149 -3.70 -2.87 -3.50
CA GLU A 149 -4.36 -1.58 -3.32
C GLU A 149 -4.40 -1.22 -1.83
N HIS A 150 -3.97 -0.01 -1.48
CA HIS A 150 -4.05 0.49 -0.10
C HIS A 150 -4.33 1.99 -0.03
N VAL A 151 -4.96 2.41 1.07
CA VAL A 151 -5.26 3.81 1.38
C VAL A 151 -3.97 4.56 1.69
N THR A 152 -3.83 5.79 1.16
CA THR A 152 -2.61 6.59 1.35
C THR A 152 -2.86 7.99 1.87
N GLU A 153 -3.37 8.91 1.05
CA GLU A 153 -3.58 10.32 1.38
C GLU A 153 -5.08 10.58 1.48
N GLY A 154 -5.61 10.66 2.71
CA GLY A 154 -7.07 10.75 2.92
C GLY A 154 -7.77 9.53 2.30
N PRO A 155 -8.83 9.71 1.51
CA PRO A 155 -9.59 8.60 0.93
C PRO A 155 -9.01 8.05 -0.39
N ILE A 156 -7.83 8.53 -0.84
CA ILE A 156 -7.22 8.12 -2.10
C ILE A 156 -6.35 6.88 -1.91
N THR A 157 -6.58 5.84 -2.72
CA THR A 157 -5.75 4.64 -2.74
C THR A 157 -4.56 4.76 -3.70
N ARG A 158 -3.61 3.83 -3.58
CA ARG A 158 -2.52 3.62 -4.53
C ARG A 158 -2.28 2.14 -4.74
N PHE A 159 -1.61 1.81 -5.84
CA PHE A 159 -1.20 0.44 -6.12
C PHE A 159 0.28 0.22 -5.82
N THR A 160 0.63 -0.95 -5.30
CA THR A 160 1.94 -1.55 -5.48
C THR A 160 1.79 -2.70 -6.47
N ALA A 161 2.29 -2.52 -7.69
CA ALA A 161 2.22 -3.52 -8.75
C ALA A 161 3.55 -4.27 -8.82
N VAL A 162 3.52 -5.60 -8.71
CA VAL A 162 4.71 -6.47 -8.74
C VAL A 162 4.81 -7.13 -10.11
N PHE A 163 5.93 -6.91 -10.78
CA PHE A 163 6.24 -7.43 -12.11
C PHE A 163 7.36 -8.47 -12.02
N TYR A 164 7.07 -9.70 -12.44
CA TYR A 164 8.02 -10.80 -12.41
C TYR A 164 8.02 -11.61 -13.71
N SER A 165 6.88 -12.14 -14.16
CA SER A 165 6.78 -12.93 -15.39
C SER A 165 6.72 -12.08 -16.66
N GLN A 166 6.23 -10.85 -16.54
CA GLN A 166 6.02 -9.93 -17.66
C GLN A 166 6.66 -8.57 -17.37
N ASP A 167 7.00 -7.88 -18.45
CA ASP A 167 7.48 -6.51 -18.42
C ASP A 167 6.40 -5.54 -18.88
N ALA A 168 6.37 -4.38 -18.23
CA ALA A 168 5.60 -3.21 -18.62
C ALA A 168 6.53 -2.14 -19.24
N ASP A 169 6.13 -1.63 -20.40
CA ASP A 169 6.68 -0.46 -21.06
C ASP A 169 5.54 0.29 -21.77
N PRO A 170 5.06 1.43 -21.25
CA PRO A 170 5.51 2.12 -20.03
C PRO A 170 4.81 1.62 -18.75
N VAL A 171 5.31 2.07 -17.60
CA VAL A 171 4.69 1.88 -16.27
C VAL A 171 4.60 3.21 -15.50
N GLY A 172 3.41 3.55 -15.00
CA GLY A 172 3.16 4.80 -14.27
C GLY A 172 1.68 5.24 -14.28
N PRO A 173 1.35 6.41 -13.73
CA PRO A 173 2.25 7.35 -13.04
C PRO A 173 2.81 6.79 -11.74
N ILE A 174 4.12 6.92 -11.55
CA ILE A 174 4.83 6.47 -10.36
C ILE A 174 4.66 7.48 -9.23
N ARG A 175 4.22 7.02 -8.05
CA ARG A 175 3.90 7.87 -6.89
C ARG A 175 4.68 7.50 -5.65
N SER A 176 4.34 8.18 -4.56
CA SER A 176 5.13 8.20 -3.36
C SER A 176 5.00 6.94 -2.51
N GLY A 177 6.15 6.44 -2.07
CA GLY A 177 6.25 5.33 -1.12
C GLY A 177 5.66 5.68 0.24
N ARG A 178 5.21 4.66 0.95
CA ARG A 178 4.59 4.68 2.28
C ARG A 178 5.22 3.63 3.18
N LEU A 179 4.92 3.67 4.47
CA LEU A 179 5.44 2.73 5.45
C LEU A 179 5.18 1.26 5.05
N ILE A 180 4.00 0.98 4.50
CA ILE A 180 3.65 -0.37 4.01
C ILE A 180 4.56 -0.86 2.87
N ASP A 181 5.23 0.04 2.16
CA ASP A 181 6.15 -0.31 1.08
C ASP A 181 7.56 -0.63 1.57
N LEU A 182 7.81 -0.56 2.88
CA LEU A 182 8.93 -1.28 3.49
C LEU A 182 8.66 -2.78 3.53
N GLU A 183 7.39 -3.20 3.55
CA GLU A 183 7.00 -4.59 3.76
C GLU A 183 6.63 -5.31 2.45
N ILE A 184 5.74 -4.72 1.64
CA ILE A 184 5.22 -5.39 0.44
C ILE A 184 6.34 -5.84 -0.51
N PRO A 185 7.31 -5.00 -0.91
CA PRO A 185 8.40 -5.45 -1.77
C PRO A 185 9.25 -6.54 -1.11
N LEU A 186 9.52 -6.43 0.19
CA LEU A 186 10.29 -7.42 0.94
C LEU A 186 9.63 -8.79 0.95
N MET A 187 8.31 -8.86 1.12
CA MET A 187 7.56 -10.12 1.11
C MET A 187 7.79 -10.94 -0.17
N TYR A 188 8.06 -10.26 -1.29
CA TYR A 188 8.26 -10.87 -2.60
C TYR A 188 9.70 -10.78 -3.09
N ASP A 189 10.64 -10.47 -2.19
CA ASP A 189 12.05 -10.24 -2.50
C ASP A 189 12.22 -9.31 -3.72
N ALA A 190 11.33 -8.31 -3.86
CA ALA A 190 11.24 -7.44 -5.01
C ALA A 190 12.13 -6.20 -4.84
N ALA A 191 12.65 -5.69 -5.95
CA ALA A 191 13.10 -4.30 -6.01
C ALA A 191 11.91 -3.35 -5.90
N PHE A 192 12.15 -2.10 -5.48
CA PHE A 192 11.06 -1.13 -5.28
C PHE A 192 11.32 0.19 -6.00
N ALA A 193 10.44 0.52 -6.95
CA ALA A 193 10.46 1.77 -7.70
C ALA A 193 9.34 2.72 -7.24
N TYR A 194 9.70 3.94 -6.84
CA TYR A 194 8.74 4.95 -6.36
C TYR A 194 9.25 6.39 -6.55
N SER A 195 8.36 7.37 -6.36
CA SER A 195 8.70 8.80 -6.45
C SER A 195 8.15 9.62 -5.29
N GLY A 196 9.05 10.12 -4.43
CA GLY A 196 8.69 10.90 -3.25
C GLY A 196 8.29 10.02 -2.06
N SER A 197 8.47 10.53 -0.86
CA SER A 197 8.03 9.91 0.38
C SER A 197 7.98 10.97 1.49
N ALA A 198 7.30 10.69 2.59
CA ALA A 198 7.42 11.55 3.77
C ALA A 198 8.87 11.48 4.29
N GLY A 199 9.41 12.60 4.79
CA GLY A 199 10.82 12.68 5.24
C GLY A 199 11.27 11.51 6.13
N PRO A 200 10.52 11.16 7.19
CA PRO A 200 10.85 10.01 8.03
C PRO A 200 10.83 8.67 7.29
N VAL A 201 9.86 8.46 6.39
CA VAL A 201 9.75 7.24 5.57
C VAL A 201 10.94 7.14 4.60
N ARG A 202 11.39 8.26 4.03
CA ARG A 202 12.60 8.29 3.19
C ARG A 202 13.83 7.82 3.95
N LEU A 203 13.96 8.23 5.22
CA LEU A 203 15.08 7.80 6.08
C LEU A 203 14.99 6.30 6.37
N MET A 204 13.80 5.78 6.66
CA MET A 204 13.57 4.35 6.85
C MET A 204 13.91 3.55 5.59
N PHE A 205 13.56 4.02 4.39
CA PHE A 205 14.00 3.39 3.14
C PHE A 205 15.51 3.40 2.99
N ARG A 206 16.18 4.52 3.31
CA ARG A 206 17.63 4.62 3.23
C ARG A 206 18.37 3.70 4.19
N GLU A 207 17.76 3.45 5.35
CA GLU A 207 18.34 2.66 6.43
C GLU A 207 17.89 1.18 6.39
N SER A 208 17.08 0.79 5.41
CA SER A 208 16.59 -0.58 5.29
C SER A 208 17.63 -1.52 4.70
N ASP A 209 17.56 -2.79 5.09
CA ASP A 209 18.44 -3.86 4.60
C ASP A 209 18.28 -4.16 3.09
N PHE A 210 17.26 -3.58 2.44
CA PHE A 210 17.00 -3.74 1.01
C PHE A 210 17.21 -2.46 0.20
N PHE A 211 17.83 -1.43 0.78
CA PHE A 211 18.03 -0.13 0.11
C PHE A 211 18.71 -0.25 -1.26
N GLU A 212 19.65 -1.19 -1.45
CA GLU A 212 20.32 -1.43 -2.73
C GLU A 212 19.35 -1.79 -3.87
N ARG A 213 18.16 -2.30 -3.52
CA ARG A 213 17.09 -2.69 -4.44
C ARG A 213 16.04 -1.58 -4.61
N ILE A 214 16.22 -0.43 -3.97
CA ILE A 214 15.33 0.73 -4.10
C ILE A 214 15.78 1.61 -5.27
N ILE A 215 14.83 1.98 -6.14
CA ILE A 215 15.05 2.84 -7.30
C ILE A 215 14.12 4.04 -7.17
N SER A 216 14.67 5.23 -6.92
CA SER A 216 13.86 6.44 -6.72
C SER A 216 14.62 7.71 -7.06
N PRO A 217 13.97 8.71 -7.68
CA PRO A 217 14.54 10.05 -7.83
C PRO A 217 14.91 10.70 -6.49
N ASP A 218 14.28 10.28 -5.37
CA ASP A 218 14.59 10.74 -4.01
C ASP A 218 16.06 10.54 -3.62
N PHE A 219 16.71 9.55 -4.25
CA PHE A 219 18.11 9.19 -4.04
C PHE A 219 18.97 9.46 -5.29
N ALA A 220 18.50 10.33 -6.19
CA ALA A 220 19.15 10.66 -7.46
C ALA A 220 19.35 9.45 -8.40
N HIS A 221 18.51 8.41 -8.27
CA HIS A 221 18.52 7.30 -9.22
C HIS A 221 17.87 7.71 -10.55
N GLY A 222 18.43 7.23 -11.67
CA GLY A 222 17.89 7.43 -13.01
C GLY A 222 16.77 6.43 -13.35
N GLY A 223 16.47 6.27 -14.64
CA GLY A 223 15.47 5.33 -15.14
C GLY A 223 14.03 5.85 -15.12
N PHE A 224 13.83 7.15 -14.88
CA PHE A 224 12.53 7.80 -14.89
C PHE A 224 12.49 8.93 -15.89
N TYR A 225 11.31 9.17 -16.45
CA TYR A 225 11.05 10.32 -17.32
C TYR A 225 9.69 10.92 -16.97
N ARG A 226 9.45 12.15 -17.43
CA ARG A 226 8.16 12.82 -17.28
C ARG A 226 7.47 12.95 -18.62
N ILE A 227 6.18 12.63 -18.66
CA ILE A 227 5.35 12.88 -19.83
C ILE A 227 4.93 14.36 -19.87
N GLU A 228 4.73 14.89 -21.08
CA GLU A 228 4.09 16.19 -21.26
C GLU A 228 2.58 16.06 -21.05
N ALA A 229 2.09 16.68 -19.97
CA ALA A 229 0.67 16.73 -19.64
C ALA A 229 0.39 18.07 -18.95
N PRO A 230 0.15 19.15 -19.73
CA PRO A 230 0.05 20.51 -19.19
C PRO A 230 -1.11 20.68 -18.19
N ASP A 231 -2.16 19.86 -18.32
CA ASP A 231 -3.33 19.87 -17.45
C ASP A 231 -3.18 18.98 -16.21
N ARG A 232 -2.02 18.33 -16.01
CA ARG A 232 -1.74 17.46 -14.87
C ARG A 232 -0.64 18.03 -14.00
N ALA A 233 -0.87 18.02 -12.69
CA ALA A 233 0.18 18.37 -11.73
C ALA A 233 1.37 17.41 -11.89
N VAL A 234 2.58 17.95 -11.74
CA VAL A 234 3.83 17.26 -12.10
C VAL A 234 3.97 15.92 -11.37
N GLU A 235 3.47 15.78 -10.16
CA GLU A 235 3.52 14.54 -9.40
C GLU A 235 2.77 13.35 -10.05
N HIS A 236 1.91 13.61 -11.04
CA HIS A 236 1.18 12.59 -11.82
C HIS A 236 1.79 12.31 -13.20
N THR A 237 2.98 12.85 -13.49
CA THR A 237 3.60 12.72 -14.82
C THR A 237 4.87 11.89 -14.84
N LEU A 238 5.31 11.29 -13.73
CA LEU A 238 6.53 10.47 -13.70
C LEU A 238 6.23 9.03 -14.15
N PHE A 239 6.99 8.53 -15.11
CA PHE A 239 6.90 7.19 -15.67
C PHE A 239 8.29 6.53 -15.73
N SER A 240 8.27 5.23 -15.96
CA SER A 240 9.44 4.40 -16.25
C SER A 240 9.01 3.24 -17.14
N ASP A 241 9.89 2.27 -17.33
CA ASP A 241 9.62 0.97 -17.92
C ASP A 241 10.40 -0.09 -17.10
N THR A 242 9.80 -1.27 -16.95
CA THR A 242 10.40 -2.34 -16.14
C THR A 242 11.72 -2.88 -16.71
N PRO A 243 11.96 -2.94 -18.05
CA PRO A 243 13.30 -3.25 -18.58
C PRO A 243 14.38 -2.30 -18.08
N THR A 244 14.16 -0.98 -18.11
CA THR A 244 15.09 0.03 -17.61
C THR A 244 15.32 -0.11 -16.12
N LEU A 245 14.26 -0.30 -15.32
CA LEU A 245 14.40 -0.52 -13.87
C LEU A 245 15.23 -1.78 -13.58
N ARG A 246 15.07 -2.84 -14.38
CA ARG A 246 15.83 -4.07 -14.23
C ARG A 246 17.29 -3.92 -14.62
N TYR A 247 17.56 -3.19 -15.70
CA TYR A 247 18.92 -2.82 -16.08
C TYR A 247 19.65 -2.07 -14.95
N LEU A 248 18.96 -1.19 -14.22
CA LEU A 248 19.55 -0.52 -13.05
C LEU A 248 19.87 -1.50 -11.91
N LEU A 249 19.11 -2.58 -11.76
CA LEU A 249 19.42 -3.65 -10.81
C LEU A 249 20.60 -4.50 -11.28
N ASP A 250 20.74 -4.75 -12.58
CA ASP A 250 21.91 -5.44 -13.15
C ASP A 250 23.19 -4.67 -12.83
N LEU A 251 23.19 -3.35 -13.03
CA LEU A 251 24.32 -2.47 -12.70
C LEU A 251 24.70 -2.47 -11.21
N ARG A 252 23.77 -2.86 -10.33
CA ARG A 252 23.97 -2.95 -8.87
C ARG A 252 24.19 -4.39 -8.40
N GLU A 253 24.25 -5.35 -9.32
CA GLU A 253 24.32 -6.78 -9.01
C GLU A 253 23.14 -7.26 -8.13
N GLN A 254 21.99 -6.58 -8.22
CA GLN A 254 20.79 -6.89 -7.45
C GLN A 254 19.74 -7.63 -8.28
N ASN A 255 19.89 -7.77 -9.60
CA ASN A 255 18.96 -8.53 -10.43
C ASN A 255 19.24 -10.05 -10.36
N THR A 256 18.91 -10.64 -9.22
CA THR A 256 19.11 -12.06 -8.95
C THR A 256 17.77 -12.77 -8.80
N PRO A 257 17.71 -14.11 -8.95
CA PRO A 257 16.52 -14.88 -8.64
C PRO A 257 16.03 -14.58 -7.20
N PRO A 258 14.72 -14.44 -6.98
CA PRO A 258 14.18 -14.11 -5.66
C PRO A 258 14.37 -15.26 -4.66
N GLN A 259 14.61 -14.91 -3.41
CA GLN A 259 14.67 -15.85 -2.29
C GLN A 259 13.36 -15.76 -1.48
N PHE A 260 12.34 -16.52 -1.90
CA PHE A 260 11.09 -16.55 -1.15
C PHE A 260 11.25 -17.39 0.14
N VAL A 261 10.91 -16.80 1.29
CA VAL A 261 10.86 -17.54 2.56
C VAL A 261 9.75 -18.59 2.53
N ASN A 262 8.58 -18.21 2.00
CA ASN A 262 7.46 -19.09 1.67
C ASN A 262 6.95 -18.68 0.28
N SER A 263 6.47 -19.66 -0.51
CA SER A 263 5.83 -19.36 -1.79
C SER A 263 4.31 -19.25 -1.64
N MET A 264 3.63 -18.79 -2.69
CA MET A 264 2.16 -18.82 -2.74
C MET A 264 1.64 -20.26 -2.76
N THR A 265 0.36 -20.44 -2.40
CA THR A 265 -0.34 -21.73 -2.54
C THR A 265 -1.50 -21.56 -3.53
N PHE A 266 -1.63 -22.52 -4.44
CA PHE A 266 -2.68 -22.52 -5.47
C PHE A 266 -3.50 -23.81 -5.38
N ARG A 267 -4.82 -23.68 -5.57
CA ARG A 267 -5.77 -24.80 -5.60
C ARG A 267 -6.86 -24.51 -6.62
N ASP A 268 -7.38 -25.57 -7.21
CA ASP A 268 -8.55 -25.60 -8.08
C ASP A 268 -9.87 -25.65 -7.28
N THR A 269 -9.82 -26.14 -6.04
CA THR A 269 -10.96 -26.20 -5.13
C THR A 269 -10.79 -25.29 -3.89
N PRO A 270 -11.84 -24.58 -3.45
CA PRO A 270 -11.82 -23.80 -2.21
C PRO A 270 -11.45 -24.64 -0.98
N LEU A 271 -10.68 -24.05 -0.06
CA LEU A 271 -10.30 -24.70 1.20
C LEU A 271 -11.48 -24.80 2.20
N PHE A 272 -12.41 -23.84 2.12
CA PHE A 272 -13.58 -23.77 2.96
C PHE A 272 -14.84 -23.73 2.10
N PRO A 273 -15.96 -24.30 2.58
CA PRO A 273 -17.25 -24.09 1.94
C PRO A 273 -17.57 -22.59 1.94
N GLY A 274 -18.12 -22.11 0.84
CA GLY A 274 -18.52 -20.71 0.67
C GLY A 274 -19.55 -20.59 -0.44
N GLU A 275 -20.25 -19.45 -0.45
CA GLU A 275 -21.22 -19.14 -1.49
C GLU A 275 -20.53 -18.51 -2.70
N PRO A 276 -20.93 -18.86 -3.94
CA PRO A 276 -20.44 -18.18 -5.13
C PRO A 276 -20.73 -16.68 -5.09
N VAL A 277 -19.71 -15.87 -5.36
CA VAL A 277 -19.83 -14.41 -5.45
C VAL A 277 -19.52 -13.99 -6.88
N SER A 278 -20.46 -13.31 -7.52
CA SER A 278 -20.27 -12.75 -8.87
C SER A 278 -19.86 -11.28 -8.88
N GLN A 279 -19.97 -10.60 -7.73
CA GLN A 279 -19.68 -9.18 -7.58
C GLN A 279 -19.10 -8.89 -6.19
N LEU A 280 -17.99 -8.15 -6.15
CA LEU A 280 -17.38 -7.64 -4.92
C LEU A 280 -17.33 -6.12 -4.97
N GLU A 281 -17.70 -5.46 -3.87
CA GLU A 281 -17.69 -4.01 -3.73
C GLU A 281 -16.79 -3.61 -2.56
N LEU A 282 -15.98 -2.58 -2.78
CA LEU A 282 -15.08 -2.00 -1.78
C LEU A 282 -15.26 -0.49 -1.80
N ASP A 283 -15.63 0.08 -0.66
CA ASP A 283 -15.75 1.52 -0.47
C ASP A 283 -14.62 2.03 0.42
N TYR A 284 -13.68 2.77 -0.15
CA TYR A 284 -12.58 3.42 0.58
C TYR A 284 -12.95 4.83 1.07
N GLY A 285 -14.21 5.26 0.96
CA GLY A 285 -14.73 6.57 1.35
C GLY A 285 -14.50 7.67 0.32
N GLY A 286 -13.65 7.44 -0.69
CA GLY A 286 -13.45 8.33 -1.84
C GLY A 286 -12.86 7.63 -3.05
N THR A 287 -12.90 6.30 -3.06
CA THR A 287 -12.64 5.45 -4.21
C THR A 287 -13.56 4.25 -4.04
N TYR A 288 -14.48 4.07 -4.99
CA TYR A 288 -15.41 2.96 -4.98
C TYR A 288 -14.99 1.94 -6.02
N VAL A 289 -14.68 0.72 -5.59
CA VAL A 289 -14.18 -0.35 -6.46
C VAL A 289 -15.22 -1.45 -6.56
N THR A 290 -15.49 -1.87 -7.79
CA THR A 290 -16.35 -3.01 -8.05
C THR A 290 -15.60 -4.05 -8.88
N TRP A 291 -15.70 -5.31 -8.51
CA TRP A 291 -15.19 -6.43 -9.29
C TRP A 291 -16.34 -7.28 -9.77
N PHE A 292 -16.39 -7.56 -11.07
CA PHE A 292 -17.40 -8.43 -11.68
C PHE A 292 -16.77 -9.72 -12.17
N TYR A 293 -17.28 -10.86 -11.70
CA TYR A 293 -16.85 -12.17 -12.17
C TYR A 293 -17.40 -12.45 -13.57
N ASN A 294 -16.53 -12.82 -14.50
CA ASN A 294 -16.88 -13.22 -15.85
C ASN A 294 -16.80 -14.75 -15.97
N VAL A 295 -17.97 -15.39 -16.06
CA VAL A 295 -18.08 -16.85 -16.18
C VAL A 295 -17.43 -17.38 -17.47
N GLY A 296 -17.40 -16.59 -18.54
CA GLY A 296 -16.86 -17.01 -19.83
C GLY A 296 -15.34 -17.20 -19.84
N ASN A 297 -14.61 -16.51 -18.94
CA ASN A 297 -13.16 -16.63 -18.85
C ASN A 297 -12.64 -16.96 -17.44
N GLY A 298 -13.53 -17.07 -16.45
CA GLY A 298 -13.19 -17.39 -15.06
C GLY A 298 -12.44 -16.28 -14.32
N ARG A 299 -12.48 -15.02 -14.80
CA ARG A 299 -11.72 -13.89 -14.23
C ARG A 299 -12.63 -12.79 -13.73
N TYR A 300 -12.11 -11.97 -12.81
CA TYR A 300 -12.77 -10.73 -12.40
C TYR A 300 -12.33 -9.55 -13.28
N THR A 301 -13.27 -8.66 -13.58
CA THR A 301 -13.00 -7.35 -14.20
C THR A 301 -13.17 -6.28 -13.13
N ARG A 302 -12.18 -5.39 -13.00
CA ARG A 302 -12.18 -4.30 -12.02
C ARG A 302 -12.84 -3.06 -12.63
N TRP A 303 -13.56 -2.32 -11.80
CA TRP A 303 -14.11 -1.01 -12.09
C TRP A 303 -13.77 -0.08 -10.93
N THR A 304 -13.62 1.21 -11.18
CA THR A 304 -13.41 2.24 -10.16
C THR A 304 -14.22 3.48 -10.48
N ASP A 305 -15.06 3.88 -9.54
CA ASP A 305 -16.00 5.00 -9.66
C ASP A 305 -16.87 4.92 -10.91
N GLY A 306 -17.31 3.70 -11.27
CA GLY A 306 -18.20 3.46 -12.40
C GLY A 306 -17.50 3.32 -13.76
N GLU A 307 -16.18 3.35 -13.82
CA GLU A 307 -15.39 3.15 -15.05
C GLU A 307 -14.52 1.88 -14.96
N PRO A 308 -14.31 1.12 -16.06
CA PRO A 308 -13.47 -0.07 -16.08
C PRO A 308 -11.96 0.21 -15.98
#